data_AF-A0A2W6CHE0-F1
#
_entry.id   AF-A0A2W6CHE0-F1
#
_cell.length_a   1.000
_cell.length_b   1.000
_cell.length_c   1.000
_cell.angle_alpha   90.00
_cell.angle_beta   90.00
_cell.angle_gamma   90.00
#
_symmetry.space_group_name_H-M   'P 1'
#
loop_
_entity.id
_entity.type
_entity.pdbx_description
1 polymer ?
#
loop_
_entity_poly.entity_id
_entity_poly.type
_entity_poly.pdbx_seq_one_letter_code
_entity_poly.pdbx_strand_id
1 'polypeptide(L)'
;MSMDIRTSMDKRHVPNAVLIRLREEQGWGRPRLAKQFELIGRRHGIPTPEPGAMEKQIYRLETGRTLRPTPMYAKLYCLTFDRTTLELFGDLEAGVPAGATCATRSHKFIPVFVGAEAASNLGTGGGQWSYVNDQWTACRRLTVEHSTGSCQLYLWPFGVALFHLIEDLAFESVAHLAVWRRITYEQNMRWAHDQLQKLVGSQVAGQPYVLSLYWVDEPAWQGNDLHTALRLMCIPRLLVPRADNIDESCLASAALVERALLENCFDHPELVDFGMKGISFGYASWSGVVYHPIARDRALREDELVNCELSVQAAWAYCDHLRQQVENGYDPTVPSEFGWRFLRGIRSRLTTERPQETSQHRSMRDAVVETSGLGRHLAQAMEILRDCDRT
;
A
#
# COMPACT_ATOMS: atom_id res chain seq x y z
N MET A 1 -50.04 -32.79 -19.76
CA MET A 1 -49.39 -32.89 -18.43
C MET A 1 -47.89 -32.76 -18.63
N SER A 2 -47.34 -31.60 -18.32
CA SER A 2 -45.95 -31.48 -17.89
C SER A 2 -45.84 -30.17 -17.10
N MET A 3 -45.46 -30.30 -15.83
CA MET A 3 -45.25 -29.20 -14.90
C MET A 3 -43.86 -28.62 -15.14
N ASP A 4 -43.78 -27.35 -15.54
CA ASP A 4 -42.53 -26.58 -15.49
C ASP A 4 -42.35 -26.02 -14.07
N ILE A 5 -41.33 -26.52 -13.39
CA ILE A 5 -40.87 -26.06 -12.09
C ILE A 5 -40.16 -24.71 -12.28
N ARG A 6 -40.81 -23.64 -11.83
CA ARG A 6 -40.20 -22.32 -11.61
C ARG A 6 -39.24 -22.39 -10.42
N THR A 7 -37.96 -22.17 -10.64
CA THR A 7 -37.01 -21.73 -9.60
C THR A 7 -36.68 -20.26 -9.80
N SER A 8 -37.59 -19.43 -9.28
CA SER A 8 -37.31 -18.02 -8.93
C SER A 8 -36.26 -18.01 -7.82
N MET A 9 -35.02 -17.63 -8.14
CA MET A 9 -34.05 -17.26 -7.10
C MET A 9 -34.52 -15.95 -6.46
N ASP A 10 -35.16 -16.11 -5.31
CA ASP A 10 -35.69 -15.04 -4.48
C ASP A 10 -34.53 -14.14 -4.01
N LYS A 11 -34.42 -12.95 -4.60
CA LYS A 11 -33.45 -11.93 -4.16
C LYS A 11 -33.86 -11.49 -2.75
N ARG A 12 -33.17 -11.98 -1.73
CA ARG A 12 -33.38 -11.52 -0.34
C ARG A 12 -33.09 -10.02 -0.27
N HIS A 13 -34.15 -9.22 -0.16
CA HIS A 13 -34.03 -7.79 0.06
C HIS A 13 -33.50 -7.54 1.48
N VAL A 14 -32.39 -6.81 1.59
CA VAL A 14 -31.82 -6.40 2.87
C VAL A 14 -32.47 -5.07 3.27
N PRO A 15 -33.23 -5.01 4.38
CA PRO A 15 -33.86 -3.77 4.82
C PRO A 15 -32.82 -2.72 5.18
N ASN A 16 -33.09 -1.46 4.85
CA ASN A 16 -32.30 -0.33 5.34
C ASN A 16 -32.74 -0.02 6.78
N ALA A 17 -32.10 -0.72 7.72
CA ALA A 17 -32.39 -0.62 9.14
C ALA A 17 -32.17 0.80 9.71
N VAL A 18 -31.31 1.62 9.07
CA VAL A 18 -31.07 3.00 9.49
C VAL A 18 -32.31 3.86 9.25
N LEU A 19 -32.91 3.78 8.06
CA LEU A 19 -34.14 4.53 7.75
C LEU A 19 -35.32 4.09 8.62
N ILE A 20 -35.44 2.78 8.88
CA ILE A 20 -36.47 2.22 9.76
C ILE A 20 -36.29 2.75 11.18
N ARG A 21 -35.07 2.63 11.72
CA ARG A 21 -34.74 3.06 13.08
C ARG A 21 -34.97 4.56 13.26
N LEU A 22 -34.46 5.41 12.37
CA LEU A 22 -34.65 6.87 12.45
C LEU A 22 -36.13 7.26 12.41
N ARG A 23 -36.94 6.58 11.58
CA ARG A 23 -38.39 6.82 11.55
C ARG A 23 -39.06 6.39 12.86
N GLU A 24 -38.67 5.26 13.43
CA GLU A 24 -39.24 4.70 14.65
C GLU A 24 -38.81 5.44 15.92
N GLU A 25 -37.58 5.93 15.97
CA GLU A 25 -37.08 6.83 17.03
C GLU A 25 -37.90 8.13 17.12
N GLN A 26 -38.47 8.59 16.00
CA GLN A 26 -39.39 9.72 15.97
C GLN A 26 -40.85 9.34 16.29
N GLY A 27 -41.14 8.06 16.53
CA GLY A 27 -42.49 7.54 16.76
C GLY A 27 -43.40 7.60 15.53
N TRP A 28 -42.83 7.61 14.31
CA TRP A 28 -43.59 7.83 13.09
C TRP A 28 -43.90 6.53 12.34
N GLY A 29 -45.14 6.41 11.85
CA GLY A 29 -45.47 5.49 10.76
C GLY A 29 -45.04 6.04 9.40
N ARG A 30 -44.94 5.18 8.38
CA ARG A 30 -44.62 5.60 7.00
C ARG A 30 -45.57 6.68 6.43
N PRO A 31 -46.90 6.65 6.67
CA PRO A 31 -47.79 7.75 6.26
C PRO A 31 -47.44 9.09 6.92
N ARG A 32 -46.95 9.06 8.17
CA ARG A 32 -46.56 10.26 8.90
C ARG A 32 -45.26 10.85 8.33
N LEU A 33 -44.29 10.01 7.98
CA LEU A 33 -43.06 10.43 7.30
C LEU A 33 -43.35 11.02 5.91
N ALA A 34 -44.26 10.43 5.13
CA ALA A 34 -44.68 10.98 3.84
C ALA A 34 -45.26 12.41 3.98
N LYS A 35 -46.06 12.67 5.02
CA LYS A 35 -46.57 14.02 5.32
C LYS A 35 -45.45 14.98 5.75
N GLN A 36 -44.41 14.50 6.46
CA GLN A 36 -43.25 15.34 6.78
C GLN A 36 -42.44 15.70 5.54
N PHE A 37 -42.25 14.76 4.60
CA PHE A 37 -41.62 15.05 3.31
C PHE A 37 -42.38 16.09 2.50
N GLU A 38 -43.71 16.06 2.51
CA GLU A 38 -44.52 17.09 1.86
C GLU A 38 -44.29 18.47 2.49
N LEU A 39 -44.29 18.56 3.83
CA LEU A 39 -44.07 19.82 4.56
C LEU A 39 -42.67 20.39 4.32
N ILE A 40 -41.64 19.53 4.39
CA ILE A 40 -40.24 19.91 4.12
C ILE A 40 -40.07 20.28 2.65
N GLY A 41 -40.69 19.53 1.74
CA GLY A 41 -40.68 19.82 0.31
C GLY A 41 -41.23 21.21 0.00
N ARG A 42 -42.39 21.56 0.58
CA ARG A 42 -42.96 22.91 0.46
C ARG A 42 -42.05 23.99 1.05
N ARG A 43 -41.45 23.74 2.22
CA ARG A 43 -40.55 24.70 2.90
C ARG A 43 -39.28 24.97 2.10
N HIS A 44 -38.74 23.97 1.41
CA HIS A 44 -37.46 24.06 0.69
C HIS A 44 -37.60 24.12 -0.84
N GLY A 45 -38.81 24.32 -1.36
CA GLY A 45 -39.08 24.42 -2.80
C GLY A 45 -38.80 23.13 -3.59
N ILE A 46 -38.87 21.97 -2.94
CA ILE A 46 -38.67 20.66 -3.57
C ILE A 46 -40.04 20.14 -4.04
N PRO A 47 -40.24 19.87 -5.34
CA PRO A 47 -41.50 19.31 -5.84
C PRO A 47 -41.67 17.89 -5.27
N THR A 48 -42.81 17.62 -4.61
CA THR A 48 -43.09 16.31 -4.00
C THR A 48 -44.32 15.66 -4.67
N PRO A 49 -44.29 14.34 -4.95
CA PRO A 49 -45.47 13.60 -5.40
C PRO A 49 -46.56 13.53 -4.33
N GLU A 50 -47.74 13.03 -4.70
CA GLU A 50 -48.81 12.82 -3.71
C GLU A 50 -48.41 11.88 -2.57
N PRO A 51 -48.91 12.08 -1.33
CA PRO A 51 -48.48 11.34 -0.15
C PRO A 51 -48.54 9.81 -0.26
N GLY A 52 -49.54 9.25 -0.96
CA GLY A 52 -49.64 7.80 -1.18
C GLY A 52 -48.51 7.23 -2.05
N ALA A 53 -48.04 7.99 -3.03
CA ALA A 53 -46.89 7.60 -3.85
C ALA A 53 -45.58 7.67 -3.05
N MET A 54 -45.44 8.69 -2.20
CA MET A 54 -44.30 8.82 -1.30
C MET A 54 -44.24 7.69 -0.27
N GLU A 55 -45.37 7.32 0.34
CA GLU A 55 -45.43 6.20 1.30
C GLU A 55 -44.97 4.88 0.67
N LYS A 56 -45.42 4.60 -0.56
CA LYS A 56 -45.00 3.41 -1.31
C LYS A 56 -43.49 3.42 -1.58
N GLN A 57 -42.91 4.58 -1.85
CA GLN A 57 -41.48 4.70 -2.09
C GLN A 57 -40.65 4.59 -0.81
N ILE A 58 -41.11 5.17 0.29
CA ILE A 58 -40.53 5.00 1.64
C ILE A 58 -40.49 3.51 1.99
N TYR A 59 -41.61 2.79 1.81
CA TYR A 59 -41.65 1.35 2.04
C TYR A 59 -40.61 0.59 1.22
N ARG A 60 -40.45 0.92 -0.07
CA ARG A 60 -39.47 0.26 -0.94
C ARG A 60 -38.03 0.52 -0.54
N LEU A 61 -37.70 1.74 -0.12
CA LEU A 61 -36.36 2.11 0.36
C LEU A 61 -36.04 1.44 1.70
N GLU A 62 -36.98 1.46 2.65
CA GLU A 62 -36.81 0.81 3.96
C GLU A 62 -36.67 -0.71 3.85
N THR A 63 -37.44 -1.34 2.95
CA THR A 63 -37.41 -2.80 2.79
C THR A 63 -36.29 -3.29 1.86
N GLY A 64 -35.47 -2.39 1.30
CA GLY A 64 -34.41 -2.76 0.35
C GLY A 64 -34.91 -3.22 -1.02
N ARG A 65 -36.19 -2.96 -1.34
CA ARG A 65 -36.77 -3.19 -2.68
C ARG A 65 -36.33 -2.14 -3.69
N THR A 66 -35.86 -0.99 -3.21
CA THR A 66 -35.17 0.02 -3.98
C THR A 66 -33.92 0.41 -3.22
N LEU A 67 -32.76 0.21 -3.84
CA LEU A 67 -31.46 0.46 -3.21
C LEU A 67 -31.02 1.92 -3.38
N ARG A 68 -31.53 2.62 -4.41
CA ARG A 68 -31.12 3.98 -4.76
C ARG A 68 -32.33 4.93 -4.73
N PRO A 69 -32.38 5.90 -3.81
CA PRO A 69 -33.40 6.95 -3.86
C PRO A 69 -33.16 7.87 -5.06
N THR A 70 -34.22 8.46 -5.61
CA THR A 70 -34.03 9.57 -6.55
C THR A 70 -33.44 10.78 -5.82
N PRO A 71 -32.77 11.72 -6.52
CA PRO A 71 -32.16 12.90 -5.89
C PRO A 71 -33.13 13.69 -5.00
N MET A 72 -34.40 13.74 -5.41
CA MET A 72 -35.49 14.33 -4.63
C MET A 72 -35.69 13.62 -3.29
N TYR A 73 -35.87 12.28 -3.28
CA TYR A 73 -36.09 11.54 -2.04
C TYR A 73 -34.84 11.56 -1.14
N ALA A 74 -33.64 11.45 -1.72
CA ALA A 74 -32.39 11.54 -0.98
C ALA A 74 -32.33 12.86 -0.19
N LYS A 75 -32.59 13.98 -0.87
CA LYS A 75 -32.62 15.32 -0.27
C LYS A 75 -33.68 15.46 0.83
N LEU A 76 -34.88 14.90 0.64
CA LEU A 76 -35.96 14.94 1.64
C LEU A 76 -35.60 14.14 2.90
N TYR A 77 -35.02 12.96 2.75
CA TYR A 77 -34.54 12.14 3.86
C TYR A 77 -33.43 12.85 4.65
N CYS A 78 -32.46 13.44 3.95
CA CYS A 78 -31.39 14.21 4.56
C CYS A 78 -31.91 15.40 5.38
N LEU A 79 -32.82 16.19 4.80
CA LEU A 79 -33.42 17.35 5.47
C LEU A 79 -34.33 16.96 6.65
N THR A 80 -34.96 15.78 6.60
CA THR A 80 -35.90 15.33 7.64
C THR A 80 -35.19 14.83 8.89
N PHE A 81 -34.09 14.09 8.71
CA PHE A 81 -33.35 13.49 9.81
C PHE A 81 -32.05 14.22 10.15
N ASP A 82 -31.74 15.30 9.43
CA ASP A 82 -30.51 16.06 9.55
C ASP A 82 -29.27 15.17 9.43
N ARG A 83 -29.23 14.42 8.32
CA ARG A 83 -28.19 13.43 7.99
C ARG A 83 -27.79 13.53 6.53
N THR A 84 -26.59 13.09 6.20
CA THR A 84 -26.06 13.05 4.84
C THR A 84 -26.60 11.86 4.04
N THR A 85 -26.46 11.89 2.71
CA THR A 85 -26.85 10.75 1.85
C THR A 85 -26.04 9.50 2.17
N LEU A 86 -24.77 9.66 2.54
CA LEU A 86 -23.88 8.58 2.96
C LEU A 86 -24.40 7.89 4.24
N GLU A 87 -24.78 8.66 5.25
CA GLU A 87 -25.30 8.13 6.53
C GLU A 87 -26.63 7.39 6.37
N LEU A 88 -27.43 7.78 5.38
CA LEU A 88 -28.78 7.25 5.17
C LEU A 88 -28.83 6.11 4.13
N PHE A 89 -27.92 6.11 3.14
CA PHE A 89 -28.00 5.24 1.96
C PHE A 89 -26.67 4.56 1.57
N GLY A 90 -25.53 4.94 2.13
CA GLY A 90 -24.21 4.50 1.66
C GLY A 90 -23.80 5.15 0.33
N ASP A 91 -22.52 5.07 -0.04
CA ASP A 91 -22.00 5.71 -1.26
C ASP A 91 -22.51 5.05 -2.57
N LEU A 92 -22.86 5.89 -3.55
CA LEU A 92 -23.65 5.51 -4.71
C LEU A 92 -23.09 5.91 -6.08
N GLU A 93 -21.88 6.47 -6.18
CA GLU A 93 -21.26 6.75 -7.49
C GLU A 93 -19.84 6.16 -7.57
N ALA A 94 -19.66 5.24 -8.56
CA ALA A 94 -18.45 4.47 -8.90
C ALA A 94 -18.07 3.29 -7.97
N GLY A 95 -18.86 2.20 -8.02
CA GLY A 95 -18.38 0.89 -7.58
C GLY A 95 -17.58 0.21 -8.69
N VAL A 96 -16.39 -0.30 -8.36
CA VAL A 96 -15.63 -1.28 -9.15
C VAL A 96 -16.58 -2.37 -9.69
N PRO A 97 -16.53 -2.76 -10.98
CA PRO A 97 -17.38 -3.82 -11.52
C PRO A 97 -17.24 -5.07 -10.66
N ALA A 98 -18.36 -5.69 -10.26
CA ALA A 98 -18.33 -6.91 -9.48
C ALA A 98 -17.50 -7.98 -10.22
N GLY A 99 -16.38 -8.42 -9.64
CA GLY A 99 -15.44 -9.37 -10.22
C GLY A 99 -14.22 -8.76 -10.93
N ALA A 100 -14.03 -7.44 -10.92
CA ALA A 100 -12.77 -6.85 -11.39
C ALA A 100 -11.66 -7.06 -10.36
N THR A 101 -10.55 -7.66 -10.80
CA THR A 101 -9.35 -7.89 -10.00
C THR A 101 -8.25 -6.91 -10.39
N CYS A 102 -7.49 -6.43 -9.42
CA CYS A 102 -6.26 -5.68 -9.63
C CYS A 102 -5.11 -6.68 -9.78
N ALA A 103 -4.51 -6.76 -10.97
CA ALA A 103 -3.30 -7.55 -11.20
C ALA A 103 -2.07 -6.71 -10.86
N THR A 104 -1.26 -7.21 -9.93
CA THR A 104 -0.10 -6.51 -9.41
C THR A 104 1.04 -7.47 -9.17
N ARG A 105 2.25 -7.04 -9.50
CA ARG A 105 3.48 -7.68 -9.06
C ARG A 105 3.97 -7.00 -7.79
N SER A 106 4.07 -7.76 -6.71
CA SER A 106 4.66 -7.30 -5.46
C SER A 106 6.13 -7.63 -5.44
N HIS A 107 6.95 -6.59 -5.31
CA HIS A 107 8.35 -6.70 -4.97
C HIS A 107 8.51 -6.45 -3.47
N LYS A 108 9.15 -7.38 -2.79
CA LYS A 108 9.50 -7.27 -1.38
C LYS A 108 11.02 -7.20 -1.25
N PHE A 109 11.50 -6.14 -0.63
CA PHE A 109 12.91 -5.94 -0.31
C PHE A 109 13.10 -6.22 1.18
N ILE A 110 13.90 -7.24 1.50
CA ILE A 110 14.11 -7.70 2.87
C ILE A 110 15.62 -7.59 3.18
N PRO A 111 16.10 -6.39 3.56
CA PRO A 111 17.51 -6.19 3.84
C PRO A 111 17.86 -6.61 5.26
N VAL A 112 19.07 -7.13 5.43
CA VAL A 112 19.63 -7.55 6.71
C VAL A 112 21.12 -7.29 6.72
N PHE A 113 21.61 -6.65 7.78
CA PHE A 113 23.05 -6.52 7.99
C PHE A 113 23.63 -7.82 8.55
N VAL A 114 24.58 -8.42 7.83
CA VAL A 114 25.27 -9.66 8.17
C VAL A 114 26.74 -9.42 8.60
N GLY A 115 27.29 -8.24 8.32
CA GLY A 115 28.70 -7.93 8.54
C GLY A 115 29.57 -8.17 7.30
N ALA A 116 30.60 -7.33 7.11
CA ALA A 116 31.45 -7.36 5.92
C ALA A 116 32.23 -8.68 5.76
N GLU A 117 32.70 -9.25 6.87
CA GLU A 117 33.39 -10.55 6.86
C GLU A 117 32.45 -11.68 6.43
N ALA A 118 31.25 -11.75 7.01
CA ALA A 118 30.24 -12.72 6.62
C ALA A 118 29.84 -12.57 5.15
N ALA A 119 29.66 -11.34 4.67
CA ALA A 119 29.37 -11.07 3.26
C ALA A 119 30.52 -11.52 2.34
N SER A 120 31.77 -11.29 2.73
CA SER A 120 32.94 -11.77 1.97
C SER A 120 32.98 -13.30 1.91
N ASN A 121 32.76 -13.97 3.04
CA ASN A 121 32.75 -15.43 3.15
C ASN A 121 31.61 -16.04 2.33
N LEU A 122 30.40 -15.46 2.40
CA LEU A 122 29.26 -15.89 1.60
C LEU A 122 29.54 -15.75 0.10
N GLY A 123 30.11 -14.62 -0.31
CA GLY A 123 30.41 -14.35 -1.72
C GLY A 123 31.51 -15.23 -2.31
N THR A 124 32.40 -15.78 -1.48
CA THR A 124 33.49 -16.68 -1.90
C THR A 124 33.19 -18.16 -1.68
N GLY A 125 32.24 -18.48 -0.80
CA GLY A 125 31.68 -19.82 -0.64
C GLY A 125 31.01 -20.28 -1.93
N GLY A 126 31.10 -21.59 -2.24
CA GLY A 126 30.85 -22.21 -3.54
C GLY A 126 29.44 -22.10 -4.16
N GLY A 127 28.63 -21.11 -3.78
CA GLY A 127 27.43 -20.72 -4.50
C GLY A 127 27.76 -20.06 -5.85
N GLN A 128 26.87 -20.24 -6.83
CA GLN A 128 27.00 -19.62 -8.16
C GLN A 128 26.59 -18.14 -8.13
N TRP A 129 27.39 -17.32 -7.46
CA TRP A 129 27.18 -15.87 -7.41
C TRP A 129 27.45 -15.22 -8.76
N SER A 130 26.53 -14.37 -9.21
CA SER A 130 26.69 -13.56 -10.41
C SER A 130 26.92 -12.10 -10.05
N TYR A 131 27.85 -11.43 -10.75
CA TYR A 131 28.02 -9.98 -10.61
C TYR A 131 26.82 -9.22 -11.17
N VAL A 132 26.48 -8.13 -10.48
CA VAL A 132 25.37 -7.25 -10.83
C VAL A 132 25.96 -5.90 -11.28
N ASN A 133 25.81 -5.57 -12.56
CA ASN A 133 26.50 -4.44 -13.19
C ASN A 133 25.68 -3.13 -13.20
N ASP A 134 24.38 -3.20 -12.87
CA ASP A 134 23.45 -2.08 -12.86
C ASP A 134 23.32 -1.41 -11.47
N GLN A 135 24.04 -1.91 -10.47
CA GLN A 135 24.09 -1.32 -9.12
C GLN A 135 25.24 -0.30 -9.00
N TRP A 136 25.06 0.71 -8.14
CA TRP A 136 26.04 1.79 -7.96
C TRP A 136 27.27 1.39 -7.14
N THR A 137 27.18 0.27 -6.44
CA THR A 137 28.25 -0.34 -5.65
C THR A 137 28.38 -1.80 -6.06
N ALA A 138 29.58 -2.36 -5.87
CA ALA A 138 29.83 -3.76 -6.20
C ALA A 138 28.81 -4.65 -5.48
N CYS A 139 28.08 -5.45 -6.26
CA CYS A 139 26.99 -6.29 -5.77
C CYS A 139 27.04 -7.63 -6.49
N ARG A 140 26.71 -8.70 -5.75
CA ARG A 140 26.54 -10.05 -6.29
C ARG A 140 25.12 -10.50 -6.02
N ARG A 141 24.60 -11.38 -6.88
CA ARG A 141 23.30 -12.02 -6.69
C ARG A 141 23.37 -13.53 -6.79
N LEU A 142 22.48 -14.19 -6.08
CA LEU A 142 22.24 -15.63 -6.10
C LEU A 142 20.73 -15.87 -6.11
N THR A 143 20.26 -16.83 -6.92
CA THR A 143 18.86 -17.25 -6.87
C THR A 143 18.61 -18.13 -5.65
N VAL A 144 17.54 -17.85 -4.92
CA VAL A 144 17.15 -18.57 -3.71
C VAL A 144 15.72 -19.10 -3.88
N GLU A 145 15.48 -20.32 -3.44
CA GLU A 145 14.14 -20.91 -3.47
C GLU A 145 13.22 -20.23 -2.43
N HIS A 146 12.02 -19.86 -2.86
CA HIS A 146 10.96 -19.35 -2.00
C HIS A 146 9.63 -20.01 -2.40
N SER A 147 8.77 -20.30 -1.43
CA SER A 147 7.55 -21.11 -1.65
C SER A 147 6.46 -20.40 -2.46
N THR A 148 6.50 -19.07 -2.56
CA THR A 148 5.41 -18.25 -3.12
C THR A 148 5.81 -17.41 -4.33
N GLY A 149 7.07 -17.44 -4.76
CA GLY A 149 7.54 -16.56 -5.82
C GLY A 149 9.02 -16.71 -6.18
N SER A 150 9.49 -15.85 -7.08
CA SER A 150 10.90 -15.79 -7.47
C SER A 150 11.67 -14.96 -6.46
N CYS A 151 12.77 -15.50 -5.92
CA CYS A 151 13.61 -14.78 -4.97
C CYS A 151 15.07 -14.72 -5.43
N GLN A 152 15.66 -13.54 -5.30
CA GLN A 152 17.09 -13.30 -5.49
C GLN A 152 17.66 -12.76 -4.19
N LEU A 153 18.80 -13.31 -3.75
CA LEU A 153 19.61 -12.78 -2.67
C LEU A 153 20.69 -11.90 -3.27
N TYR A 154 20.64 -10.61 -2.95
CA TYR A 154 21.67 -9.64 -3.27
C TYR A 154 22.63 -9.49 -2.09
N LEU A 155 23.92 -9.37 -2.39
CA LEU A 155 24.97 -9.28 -1.39
C LEU A 155 25.94 -8.16 -1.73
N TRP A 156 26.05 -7.22 -0.79
CA TRP A 156 27.01 -6.13 -0.85
C TRP A 156 28.18 -6.38 0.12
N PRO A 157 29.41 -6.04 -0.29
CA PRO A 157 30.61 -6.33 0.48
C PRO A 157 30.71 -5.52 1.78
N PHE A 158 29.97 -4.41 1.90
CA PHE A 158 29.86 -3.65 3.15
C PHE A 158 28.98 -4.34 4.21
N GLY A 159 28.56 -5.59 3.98
CA GLY A 159 27.93 -6.42 4.99
C GLY A 159 26.40 -6.44 4.95
N VAL A 160 25.78 -6.10 3.81
CA VAL A 160 24.33 -6.16 3.65
C VAL A 160 23.94 -7.27 2.69
N ALA A 161 23.03 -8.12 3.17
CA ALA A 161 22.32 -9.12 2.39
C ALA A 161 20.87 -8.66 2.21
N LEU A 162 20.29 -8.80 1.02
CA LEU A 162 18.93 -8.35 0.73
C LEU A 162 18.21 -9.38 -0.12
N PHE A 163 17.11 -9.93 0.40
CA PHE A 163 16.22 -10.76 -0.42
C PHE A 163 15.24 -9.89 -1.19
N HIS A 164 15.28 -10.01 -2.51
CA HIS A 164 14.28 -9.47 -3.41
C HIS A 164 13.33 -10.59 -3.79
N LEU A 165 12.14 -10.60 -3.18
CA LEU A 165 11.08 -11.56 -3.46
C LEU A 165 10.04 -10.91 -4.37
N ILE A 166 9.69 -11.61 -5.44
CA ILE A 166 8.72 -11.18 -6.44
C ILE A 166 7.54 -12.15 -6.42
N GLU A 167 6.34 -11.63 -6.21
CA GLU A 167 5.09 -12.39 -6.16
C GLU A 167 4.07 -11.73 -7.10
N ASP A 168 3.55 -12.47 -8.07
CA ASP A 168 2.43 -12.03 -8.90
C ASP A 168 1.12 -12.27 -8.15
N LEU A 169 0.29 -11.24 -8.04
CA LEU A 169 -0.89 -11.22 -7.20
C LEU A 169 -2.10 -10.67 -7.95
N ALA A 170 -3.27 -11.19 -7.62
CA ALA A 170 -4.54 -10.65 -8.05
C ALA A 170 -5.40 -10.40 -6.80
N PHE A 171 -5.86 -9.16 -6.62
CA PHE A 171 -6.68 -8.78 -5.48
C PHE A 171 -7.98 -8.14 -5.92
N GLU A 172 -9.06 -8.39 -5.19
CA GLU A 172 -10.36 -7.75 -5.46
C GLU A 172 -10.43 -6.35 -4.85
N SER A 173 -9.55 -6.01 -3.90
CA SER A 173 -9.51 -4.69 -3.27
C SER A 173 -8.17 -4.38 -2.60
N VAL A 174 -7.93 -3.11 -2.23
CA VAL A 174 -6.75 -2.69 -1.46
C VAL A 174 -6.79 -3.28 -0.04
N ALA A 175 -7.97 -3.51 0.54
CA ALA A 175 -8.10 -4.19 1.82
C ALA A 175 -7.55 -5.63 1.79
N HIS A 176 -7.81 -6.37 0.70
CA HIS A 176 -7.22 -7.70 0.50
C HIS A 176 -5.69 -7.62 0.48
N LEU A 177 -5.14 -6.68 -0.29
CA LEU A 177 -3.70 -6.43 -0.32
C LEU A 177 -3.15 -6.10 1.09
N ALA A 178 -3.85 -5.25 1.84
CA ALA A 178 -3.40 -4.83 3.18
C ALA A 178 -3.34 -5.98 4.19
N VAL A 179 -4.36 -6.83 4.20
CA VAL A 179 -4.40 -8.03 5.06
C VAL A 179 -3.32 -9.03 4.64
N TRP A 180 -3.24 -9.35 3.35
CA TRP A 180 -2.20 -10.23 2.80
C TRP A 180 -0.79 -9.72 3.14
N ARG A 181 -0.57 -8.42 2.96
CA ARG A 181 0.72 -7.79 3.20
C ARG A 181 1.12 -7.93 4.66
N ARG A 182 0.18 -7.75 5.59
CA ARG A 182 0.45 -7.85 7.01
C ARG A 182 0.76 -9.28 7.45
N ILE A 183 0.02 -10.26 6.95
CA ILE A 183 0.27 -11.69 7.22
C ILE A 183 1.66 -12.09 6.71
N THR A 184 1.94 -11.77 5.45
CA THR A 184 3.21 -12.17 4.81
C THR A 184 4.42 -11.35 5.28
N TYR A 185 4.22 -10.16 5.88
CA TYR A 185 5.30 -9.34 6.43
C TYR A 185 6.12 -10.12 7.45
N GLU A 186 5.47 -10.68 8.47
CA GLU A 186 6.16 -11.37 9.57
C GLU A 186 6.73 -12.72 9.13
N GLN A 187 6.00 -13.44 8.27
CA GLN A 187 6.46 -14.71 7.71
C GLN A 187 7.76 -14.52 6.92
N ASN A 188 7.81 -13.50 6.06
CA ASN A 188 8.96 -13.23 5.21
C ASN A 188 10.16 -12.71 6.01
N MET A 189 9.94 -11.91 7.06
CA MET A 189 11.03 -11.52 7.97
C MET A 189 11.66 -12.72 8.69
N ARG A 190 10.83 -13.59 9.28
CA ARG A 190 11.31 -14.79 9.97
C ARG A 190 12.04 -15.72 9.00
N TRP A 191 11.46 -15.96 7.83
CA TRP A 191 12.09 -16.75 6.77
C TRP A 191 13.45 -16.18 6.36
N ALA A 192 13.55 -14.87 6.08
CA ALA A 192 14.81 -14.26 5.66
C ALA A 192 15.90 -14.35 6.75
N HIS A 193 15.51 -14.15 8.02
CA HIS A 193 16.42 -14.32 9.14
C HIS A 193 16.95 -15.75 9.24
N ASP A 194 16.05 -16.74 9.21
CA ASP A 194 16.41 -18.16 9.30
C ASP A 194 17.29 -18.61 8.14
N GLN A 195 17.03 -18.12 6.92
CA GLN A 195 17.85 -18.42 5.74
C GLN A 195 19.26 -17.84 5.89
N LEU A 196 19.40 -16.59 6.31
CA LEU A 196 20.72 -15.98 6.49
C LEU A 196 21.48 -16.61 7.63
N GLN A 197 20.82 -16.98 8.72
CA GLN A 197 21.46 -17.67 9.83
C GLN A 197 22.05 -19.02 9.39
N LYS A 198 21.33 -19.77 8.53
CA LYS A 198 21.83 -21.02 7.94
C LYS A 198 23.01 -20.77 6.99
N LEU A 199 22.93 -19.74 6.15
CA LEU A 199 23.96 -19.43 5.17
C LEU A 199 25.25 -18.91 5.82
N VAL A 200 25.14 -18.04 6.82
CA VAL A 200 26.28 -17.44 7.53
C VAL A 200 26.86 -18.42 8.57
N GLY A 201 26.04 -19.30 9.15
CA GLY A 201 26.46 -20.25 10.18
C GLY A 201 26.67 -19.61 11.56
N SER A 202 26.27 -18.35 11.74
CA SER A 202 26.34 -17.61 12.99
C SER A 202 25.12 -16.70 13.16
N GLN A 203 25.00 -16.04 14.32
CA GLN A 203 23.92 -15.09 14.57
C GLN A 203 24.03 -13.89 13.63
N VAL A 204 22.94 -13.57 12.95
CA VAL A 204 22.85 -12.41 12.07
C VAL A 204 22.73 -11.13 12.91
N ALA A 205 23.53 -10.13 12.59
CA ALA A 205 23.65 -8.91 13.41
C ALA A 205 22.47 -7.94 13.26
N GLY A 206 21.86 -7.87 12.08
CA GLY A 206 20.72 -6.98 11.79
C GLY A 206 19.36 -7.66 11.96
N GLN A 207 18.34 -6.85 12.30
CA GLN A 207 16.94 -7.26 12.27
C GLN A 207 16.36 -7.01 10.87
N PRO A 208 15.71 -7.98 10.23
CA PRO A 208 15.05 -7.78 8.95
C PRO A 208 13.84 -6.85 9.09
N TYR A 209 13.53 -6.15 8.01
CA TYR A 209 12.23 -5.52 7.77
C TYR A 209 11.83 -5.79 6.32
N VAL A 210 10.58 -5.51 5.93
CA VAL A 210 10.14 -5.67 4.54
C VAL A 210 9.65 -4.35 4.01
N LEU A 211 10.31 -3.81 2.98
CA LEU A 211 9.73 -2.75 2.15
C LEU A 211 9.01 -3.37 0.95
N SER A 212 7.90 -2.77 0.53
CA SER A 212 7.18 -3.21 -0.67
C SER A 212 7.19 -2.17 -1.78
N LEU A 213 7.37 -2.65 -3.01
CA LEU A 213 7.00 -1.95 -4.21
C LEU A 213 5.90 -2.75 -4.92
N TYR A 214 4.83 -2.08 -5.34
CA TYR A 214 3.77 -2.69 -6.14
C TYR A 214 3.78 -2.12 -7.54
N TRP A 215 4.08 -2.98 -8.51
CA TRP A 215 3.88 -2.71 -9.92
C TRP A 215 2.45 -3.12 -10.30
N VAL A 216 1.64 -2.17 -10.76
CA VAL A 216 0.22 -2.40 -11.08
C VAL A 216 0.07 -2.47 -12.58
N ASP A 217 -0.19 -3.67 -13.09
CA ASP A 217 -0.34 -3.91 -14.53
C ASP A 217 -1.77 -3.61 -15.00
N GLU A 218 -2.76 -4.10 -14.26
CA GLU A 218 -4.19 -4.00 -14.58
C GLU A 218 -4.95 -3.52 -13.36
N PRO A 219 -5.24 -2.21 -13.24
CA PRO A 219 -5.97 -1.69 -12.10
C PRO A 219 -7.46 -2.04 -12.16
N ALA A 220 -8.03 -2.38 -11.01
CA ALA A 220 -9.48 -2.59 -10.89
C ALA A 220 -10.30 -1.28 -10.89
N TRP A 221 -9.65 -0.16 -10.58
CA TRP A 221 -10.26 1.17 -10.42
C TRP A 221 -10.00 2.08 -11.62
N GLN A 222 -10.82 3.13 -11.77
CA GLN A 222 -10.69 4.14 -12.82
C GLN A 222 -10.84 5.54 -12.25
N GLY A 223 -10.41 6.57 -13.01
CA GLY A 223 -10.60 7.97 -12.63
C GLY A 223 -9.99 8.31 -11.27
N ASN A 224 -10.74 9.01 -10.42
CA ASN A 224 -10.26 9.42 -9.10
C ASN A 224 -10.04 8.23 -8.15
N ASP A 225 -10.87 7.18 -8.25
CA ASP A 225 -10.73 5.99 -7.41
C ASP A 225 -9.41 5.27 -7.68
N LEU A 226 -8.92 5.32 -8.93
CA LEU A 226 -7.60 4.79 -9.26
C LEU A 226 -6.50 5.53 -8.50
N HIS A 227 -6.52 6.87 -8.49
CA HIS A 227 -5.56 7.66 -7.75
C HIS A 227 -5.59 7.34 -6.26
N THR A 228 -6.78 7.30 -5.67
CA THR A 228 -6.93 7.03 -4.23
C THR A 228 -6.55 5.59 -3.88
N ALA A 229 -6.91 4.61 -4.71
CA ALA A 229 -6.52 3.22 -4.52
C ALA A 229 -5.00 3.05 -4.57
N LEU A 230 -4.30 3.66 -5.55
CA LEU A 230 -2.84 3.58 -5.63
C LEU A 230 -2.15 4.24 -4.44
N ARG A 231 -2.68 5.36 -3.92
CA ARG A 231 -2.21 5.98 -2.67
C ARG A 231 -2.42 5.08 -1.46
N LEU A 232 -3.57 4.41 -1.36
CA LEU A 232 -3.84 3.44 -0.29
C LEU A 232 -2.94 2.20 -0.40
N MET A 233 -2.67 1.71 -1.61
CA MET A 233 -1.72 0.61 -1.86
C MET A 233 -0.29 0.97 -1.41
N CYS A 234 0.07 2.27 -1.44
CA CYS A 234 1.35 2.77 -0.98
C CYS A 234 1.47 2.76 0.56
N ILE A 235 0.34 2.93 1.27
CA ILE A 235 0.27 2.89 2.75
C ILE A 235 -0.84 1.91 3.21
N PRO A 236 -0.71 0.61 2.91
CA PRO A 236 -1.80 -0.34 3.11
C PRO A 236 -2.07 -0.61 4.61
N ARG A 237 -1.11 -0.31 5.49
CA ARG A 237 -1.23 -0.48 6.94
C ARG A 237 -2.37 0.33 7.55
N LEU A 238 -2.83 1.41 6.90
CA LEU A 238 -3.94 2.23 7.37
C LEU A 238 -5.29 1.49 7.38
N LEU A 239 -5.44 0.46 6.54
CA LEU A 239 -6.69 -0.30 6.42
C LEU A 239 -6.84 -1.36 7.50
N VAL A 240 -5.75 -1.76 8.17
CA VAL A 240 -5.75 -2.86 9.13
C VAL A 240 -5.50 -2.38 10.56
N PRO A 241 -6.06 -3.05 11.58
CA PRO A 241 -5.82 -2.69 12.97
C PRO A 241 -4.34 -2.71 13.37
N ARG A 242 -3.98 -1.86 14.35
CA ARG A 242 -2.71 -1.93 15.07
C ARG A 242 -2.74 -3.06 16.10
N ALA A 243 -2.86 -4.29 15.61
CA ALA A 243 -2.75 -5.51 16.41
C ALA A 243 -1.54 -6.33 15.93
N ASP A 244 -1.00 -7.12 16.85
CA ASP A 244 0.14 -7.99 16.57
C ASP A 244 -0.28 -9.13 15.65
N ASN A 245 -1.41 -9.77 15.94
CA ASN A 245 -1.94 -10.88 15.15
C ASN A 245 -3.06 -10.39 14.22
N ILE A 246 -2.77 -10.33 12.92
CA ILE A 246 -3.74 -10.05 11.87
C ILE A 246 -3.91 -11.31 11.03
N ASP A 247 -5.15 -11.67 10.76
CA ASP A 247 -5.54 -12.79 9.91
C ASP A 247 -6.65 -12.36 8.92
N GLU A 248 -7.14 -13.30 8.13
CA GLU A 248 -8.18 -13.07 7.13
C GLU A 248 -9.50 -12.55 7.73
N SER A 249 -9.77 -12.76 9.01
CA SER A 249 -10.99 -12.25 9.66
C SER A 249 -11.04 -10.71 9.69
N CYS A 250 -9.89 -10.05 9.59
CA CYS A 250 -9.78 -8.59 9.55
C CYS A 250 -10.27 -7.98 8.22
N LEU A 251 -10.44 -8.79 7.17
CA LEU A 251 -10.76 -8.32 5.82
C LEU A 251 -12.05 -7.49 5.75
N ALA A 252 -13.12 -7.93 6.41
CA ALA A 252 -14.40 -7.23 6.38
C ALA A 252 -14.30 -5.82 6.99
N SER A 253 -13.52 -5.67 8.07
CA SER A 253 -13.25 -4.38 8.71
C SER A 253 -12.36 -3.51 7.82
N ALA A 254 -11.30 -4.08 7.24
CA ALA A 254 -10.41 -3.36 6.33
C ALA A 254 -11.15 -2.85 5.08
N ALA A 255 -12.07 -3.65 4.52
CA ALA A 255 -12.91 -3.26 3.38
C ALA A 255 -13.92 -2.15 3.73
N LEU A 256 -14.36 -2.05 5.00
CA LEU A 256 -15.16 -0.92 5.46
C LEU A 256 -14.34 0.37 5.48
N VAL A 257 -13.12 0.32 6.02
CA VAL A 257 -12.20 1.47 6.05
C VAL A 257 -11.79 1.89 4.65
N GLU A 258 -11.47 0.93 3.78
CA GLU A 258 -11.14 1.18 2.37
C GLU A 258 -12.22 1.99 1.66
N ARG A 259 -13.49 1.57 1.76
CA ARG A 259 -14.62 2.31 1.16
C ARG A 259 -14.70 3.75 1.64
N ALA A 260 -14.61 3.95 2.95
CA ALA A 260 -14.63 5.30 3.52
C ALA A 260 -13.44 6.16 3.04
N LEU A 261 -12.26 5.57 2.86
CA LEU A 261 -11.08 6.31 2.38
C LEU A 261 -11.11 6.59 0.87
N LEU A 262 -11.69 5.69 0.08
CA LEU A 262 -11.97 5.92 -1.35
C LEU A 262 -12.96 7.07 -1.52
N GLU A 263 -14.10 7.00 -0.82
CA GLU A 263 -15.17 8.02 -0.78
C GLU A 263 -14.63 9.43 -0.48
N ASN A 264 -13.70 9.52 0.47
CA ASN A 264 -13.15 10.79 0.94
C ASN A 264 -11.89 11.24 0.17
N CYS A 265 -11.55 10.59 -0.95
CA CYS A 265 -10.38 10.92 -1.76
C CYS A 265 -9.09 10.98 -0.93
N PHE A 266 -8.79 9.91 -0.20
CA PHE A 266 -7.67 9.84 0.73
C PHE A 266 -6.37 10.50 0.19
N ASP A 267 -5.77 11.31 1.06
CA ASP A 267 -4.52 11.99 0.85
C ASP A 267 -3.71 12.00 2.15
N HIS A 268 -2.39 11.94 2.04
CA HIS A 268 -1.50 11.88 3.20
C HIS A 268 -0.24 12.71 2.94
N PRO A 269 0.20 13.60 3.86
CA PRO A 269 1.34 14.48 3.63
C PRO A 269 2.67 13.77 3.35
N GLU A 270 2.83 12.54 3.80
CA GLU A 270 4.06 11.75 3.58
C GLU A 270 4.07 11.01 2.22
N LEU A 271 3.00 11.11 1.43
CA LEU A 271 2.97 10.59 0.07
C LEU A 271 3.61 11.59 -0.88
N VAL A 272 4.61 11.13 -1.62
CA VAL A 272 5.22 11.92 -2.69
C VAL A 272 4.79 11.34 -4.04
N ASP A 273 4.11 12.17 -4.83
CA ASP A 273 3.76 11.86 -6.21
C ASP A 273 4.99 12.10 -7.11
N PHE A 274 5.39 11.06 -7.83
CA PHE A 274 6.45 11.13 -8.86
C PHE A 274 5.96 10.68 -10.24
N GLY A 275 4.65 10.45 -10.38
CA GLY A 275 4.02 10.09 -11.65
C GLY A 275 4.09 11.24 -12.66
N MET A 276 3.85 10.89 -13.92
CA MET A 276 3.80 11.87 -15.01
C MET A 276 2.44 11.81 -15.69
N LYS A 277 1.70 12.93 -15.66
CA LYS A 277 0.33 13.01 -16.18
C LYS A 277 0.22 12.45 -17.60
N GLY A 278 -0.67 11.46 -17.76
CA GLY A 278 -0.91 10.78 -19.04
C GLY A 278 0.13 9.74 -19.44
N ILE A 279 1.19 9.54 -18.64
CA ILE A 279 2.24 8.54 -18.87
C ILE A 279 2.24 7.49 -17.77
N SER A 280 2.10 7.89 -16.51
CA SER A 280 2.13 6.98 -15.36
C SER A 280 1.56 7.60 -14.10
N PHE A 281 1.20 6.75 -13.14
CA PHE A 281 1.02 7.13 -11.74
C PHE A 281 2.13 6.51 -10.90
N GLY A 282 2.68 7.27 -9.97
CA GLY A 282 3.76 6.85 -9.09
C GLY A 282 3.66 7.52 -7.75
N TYR A 283 3.61 6.73 -6.68
CA TYR A 283 3.55 7.22 -5.30
C TYR A 283 4.61 6.53 -4.46
N ALA A 284 5.35 7.30 -3.67
CA ALA A 284 6.31 6.80 -2.69
C ALA A 284 5.91 7.26 -1.29
N SER A 285 6.22 6.44 -0.29
CA SER A 285 6.05 6.72 1.13
C SER A 285 7.04 5.91 1.95
N TRP A 286 7.12 6.18 3.25
CA TRP A 286 7.85 5.34 4.19
C TRP A 286 7.44 3.85 4.15
N SER A 287 6.17 3.56 3.83
CA SER A 287 5.63 2.19 3.88
C SER A 287 5.85 1.39 2.60
N GLY A 288 6.18 2.04 1.49
CA GLY A 288 6.31 1.41 0.19
C GLY A 288 6.18 2.36 -0.99
N VAL A 289 6.27 1.77 -2.18
CA VAL A 289 6.17 2.44 -3.48
C VAL A 289 5.11 1.76 -4.33
N VAL A 290 4.34 2.53 -5.10
CA VAL A 290 3.38 2.02 -6.06
C VAL A 290 3.62 2.68 -7.40
N TYR A 291 3.58 1.90 -8.48
CA TYR A 291 3.70 2.40 -9.83
C TYR A 291 2.70 1.74 -10.77
N HIS A 292 2.02 2.56 -11.58
CA HIS A 292 1.14 2.11 -12.65
C HIS A 292 1.51 2.81 -13.97
N PRO A 293 2.08 2.09 -14.95
CA PRO A 293 2.38 2.66 -16.26
C PRO A 293 1.11 2.75 -17.12
N ILE A 294 0.80 3.94 -17.63
CA ILE A 294 -0.31 4.17 -18.58
C ILE A 294 0.23 4.04 -20.01
N ALA A 295 1.32 4.75 -20.32
CA ALA A 295 2.01 4.70 -21.61
C ALA A 295 3.32 3.93 -21.46
N ARG A 296 3.26 2.59 -21.54
CA ARG A 296 4.38 1.68 -21.21
C ARG A 296 5.69 2.01 -21.94
N ASP A 297 5.64 2.43 -23.20
CA ASP A 297 6.84 2.78 -23.99
C ASP A 297 7.49 4.11 -23.58
N ARG A 298 6.84 4.90 -22.72
CA ARG A 298 7.31 6.23 -22.25
C ARG A 298 7.46 6.31 -20.74
N ALA A 299 6.87 5.36 -20.03
CA ALA A 299 6.93 5.24 -18.58
C ALA A 299 8.29 4.68 -18.15
N LEU A 300 8.59 4.78 -16.86
CA LEU A 300 9.70 4.07 -16.26
C LEU A 300 9.50 2.57 -16.42
N ARG A 301 10.60 1.86 -16.60
CA ARG A 301 10.64 0.41 -16.55
C ARG A 301 10.67 -0.06 -15.11
N GLU A 302 10.11 -1.24 -14.88
CA GLU A 302 10.06 -1.87 -13.56
C GLU A 302 11.46 -2.07 -12.96
N ASP A 303 12.44 -2.47 -13.78
CA ASP A 303 13.82 -2.65 -13.34
C ASP A 303 14.49 -1.34 -12.88
N GLU A 304 14.07 -0.19 -13.38
CA GLU A 304 14.59 1.10 -12.93
C GLU A 304 14.18 1.39 -11.47
N LEU A 305 12.92 1.14 -11.11
CA LEU A 305 12.45 1.31 -9.74
C LEU A 305 13.05 0.26 -8.81
N VAL A 306 13.09 -1.00 -9.24
CA VAL A 306 13.68 -2.10 -8.47
C VAL A 306 15.14 -1.82 -8.16
N ASN A 307 15.92 -1.37 -9.15
CA ASN A 307 17.33 -1.07 -8.95
C ASN A 307 17.54 0.13 -8.01
N CYS A 308 16.69 1.14 -8.10
CA CYS A 308 16.73 2.26 -7.16
C CYS A 308 16.47 1.79 -5.73
N GLU A 309 15.42 1.00 -5.50
CA GLU A 309 15.08 0.48 -4.17
C GLU A 309 16.15 -0.45 -3.61
N LEU A 310 16.70 -1.36 -4.41
CA LEU A 310 17.81 -2.22 -3.99
C LEU A 310 18.98 -1.41 -3.41
N SER A 311 19.38 -0.35 -4.10
CA SER A 311 20.45 0.53 -3.64
C SER A 311 20.08 1.35 -2.40
N VAL A 312 18.86 1.88 -2.34
CA VAL A 312 18.35 2.67 -1.21
C VAL A 312 18.25 1.81 0.04
N GLN A 313 17.61 0.65 -0.04
CA GLN A 313 17.41 -0.25 1.09
C GLN A 313 18.73 -0.87 1.58
N ALA A 314 19.68 -1.15 0.68
CA ALA A 314 21.00 -1.61 1.10
C ALA A 314 21.76 -0.53 1.89
N ALA A 315 21.73 0.72 1.42
CA ALA A 315 22.34 1.84 2.14
C ALA A 315 21.62 2.12 3.47
N TRP A 316 20.29 2.02 3.49
CA TRP A 316 19.47 2.22 4.67
C TRP A 316 19.82 1.21 5.76
N ALA A 317 19.85 -0.09 5.44
CA ALA A 317 20.16 -1.15 6.40
C ALA A 317 21.57 -1.02 6.98
N TYR A 318 22.54 -0.56 6.19
CA TYR A 318 23.87 -0.27 6.72
C TYR A 318 23.88 0.91 7.69
N CYS A 319 23.21 2.02 7.34
CA CYS A 319 23.12 3.18 8.23
C CYS A 319 22.36 2.85 9.52
N ASP A 320 21.29 2.05 9.42
CA ASP A 320 20.51 1.62 10.57
C ASP A 320 21.33 0.76 11.52
N HIS A 321 22.13 -0.17 10.99
CA HIS A 321 23.04 -0.96 11.82
C HIS A 321 24.05 -0.08 12.60
N LEU A 322 24.65 0.91 11.95
CA LEU A 322 25.58 1.84 12.61
C LEU A 322 24.89 2.63 13.73
N ARG A 323 23.68 3.13 13.46
CA ARG A 323 22.85 3.81 14.45
C ARG A 323 22.55 2.91 15.64
N GLN A 324 22.16 1.65 15.40
CA GLN A 324 21.87 0.69 16.46
C GLN A 324 23.09 0.39 17.34
N GLN A 325 24.31 0.31 16.77
CA GLN A 325 25.52 0.13 17.58
C GLN A 325 25.72 1.29 18.56
N VAL A 326 25.56 2.53 18.09
CA VAL A 326 25.66 3.73 18.94
C VAL A 326 24.56 3.77 20.00
N GLU A 327 23.32 3.44 19.63
CA GLU A 327 22.20 3.36 20.58
C GLU A 327 22.41 2.31 21.67
N ASN A 328 23.16 1.26 21.37
CA ASN A 328 23.57 0.23 22.31
C ASN A 328 24.84 0.62 23.11
N GLY A 329 25.39 1.82 22.90
CA GLY A 329 26.54 2.34 23.65
C GLY A 329 27.91 1.91 23.10
N TYR A 330 27.98 1.46 21.85
CA TYR A 330 29.22 1.04 21.19
C TYR A 330 29.64 2.01 20.09
N ASP A 331 30.96 2.20 19.94
CA ASP A 331 31.52 2.88 18.77
C ASP A 331 31.54 1.92 17.57
N PRO A 332 30.93 2.29 16.42
CA PRO A 332 30.85 1.36 15.30
C PRO A 332 32.21 1.01 14.72
N THR A 333 32.51 -0.28 14.70
CA THR A 333 33.71 -0.80 14.03
C THR A 333 33.35 -1.28 12.64
N VAL A 334 33.93 -0.65 11.62
CA VAL A 334 33.72 -1.00 10.21
C VAL A 334 35.05 -1.15 9.49
N PRO A 335 35.14 -1.98 8.43
CA PRO A 335 36.33 -2.00 7.58
C PRO A 335 36.63 -0.61 7.00
N SER A 336 37.91 -0.29 6.88
CA SER A 336 38.41 1.04 6.46
C SER A 336 37.82 1.55 5.14
N GLU A 337 37.55 0.62 4.22
CA GLU A 337 36.99 0.86 2.90
C GLU A 337 35.49 1.20 2.92
N PHE A 338 34.79 0.90 4.01
CA PHE A 338 33.36 1.15 4.20
C PHE A 338 33.06 2.25 5.24
N GLY A 339 34.06 3.08 5.57
CA GLY A 339 33.96 4.22 6.48
C GLY A 339 33.16 5.42 5.94
N TRP A 340 33.24 6.58 6.61
CA TRP A 340 32.44 7.77 6.26
C TRP A 340 32.67 8.27 4.82
N ARG A 341 33.86 8.10 4.23
CA ARG A 341 34.15 8.47 2.84
C ARG A 341 33.36 7.64 1.85
N PHE A 342 33.13 6.37 2.17
CA PHE A 342 32.30 5.46 1.37
C PHE A 342 30.83 5.87 1.42
N LEU A 343 30.30 6.17 2.62
CA LEU A 343 28.93 6.69 2.79
C LEU A 343 28.73 8.03 2.06
N ARG A 344 29.73 8.91 2.08
CA ARG A 344 29.71 10.15 1.28
C ARG A 344 29.59 9.86 -0.22
N GLY A 345 30.29 8.85 -0.71
CA GLY A 345 30.20 8.37 -2.08
C GLY A 345 28.83 7.80 -2.41
N ILE A 346 28.26 6.98 -1.52
CA ILE A 346 26.88 6.47 -1.63
C ILE A 346 25.90 7.63 -1.74
N ARG A 347 25.96 8.60 -0.81
CA ARG A 347 25.09 9.77 -0.81
C ARG A 347 25.15 10.52 -2.14
N SER A 348 26.35 10.80 -2.65
CA SER A 348 26.50 11.46 -3.95
C SER A 348 25.88 10.67 -5.11
N ARG A 349 26.06 9.33 -5.15
CA ARG A 349 25.48 8.52 -6.23
C ARG A 349 23.95 8.44 -6.20
N LEU A 350 23.37 8.54 -5.00
CA LEU A 350 21.93 8.52 -4.73
C LEU A 350 21.23 9.85 -4.96
N THR A 351 21.89 10.96 -4.69
CA THR A 351 21.24 12.29 -4.67
C THR A 351 21.68 13.20 -5.81
N THR A 352 22.80 12.91 -6.49
CA THR A 352 23.30 13.78 -7.56
C THR A 352 22.69 13.37 -8.91
N GLU A 353 22.06 14.35 -9.57
CA GLU A 353 21.52 14.22 -10.92
C GLU A 353 22.61 13.83 -11.93
N ARG A 354 22.26 12.99 -12.92
CA ARG A 354 23.20 12.56 -13.97
C ARG A 354 22.85 13.20 -15.31
N PRO A 355 23.84 13.51 -16.18
CA PRO A 355 23.57 14.19 -17.46
C PRO A 355 22.61 13.46 -18.41
N GLN A 356 22.50 12.13 -18.30
CA GLN A 356 21.65 11.27 -19.14
C GLN A 356 20.40 10.77 -18.39
N GLU A 357 20.17 11.24 -17.16
CA GLU A 357 19.02 10.85 -16.37
C GLU A 357 17.76 11.58 -16.86
N THR A 358 16.68 10.83 -17.07
CA THR A 358 15.40 11.42 -17.47
C THR A 358 14.77 12.15 -16.28
N SER A 359 13.89 13.12 -16.56
CA SER A 359 13.14 13.79 -15.50
C SER A 359 12.28 12.83 -14.68
N GLN A 360 11.69 11.81 -15.31
CA GLN A 360 10.92 10.76 -14.63
C GLN A 360 11.79 9.97 -13.66
N HIS A 361 12.98 9.53 -14.10
CA HIS A 361 13.90 8.76 -13.26
C HIS A 361 14.38 9.60 -12.07
N ARG A 362 14.73 10.87 -12.31
CA ARG A 362 15.09 11.80 -11.23
C ARG A 362 13.95 11.96 -10.22
N SER A 363 12.73 12.27 -10.67
CA SER A 363 11.58 12.45 -9.79
C SER A 363 11.27 11.19 -8.97
N MET A 364 11.36 10.00 -9.58
CA MET A 364 11.21 8.73 -8.88
C MET A 364 12.30 8.54 -7.80
N ARG A 365 13.57 8.72 -8.17
CA ARG A 365 14.69 8.56 -7.25
C ARG A 365 14.58 9.52 -6.07
N ASP A 366 14.30 10.78 -6.33
CA ASP A 366 14.19 11.81 -5.29
C ASP A 366 13.03 11.47 -4.32
N ALA A 367 11.87 11.05 -4.84
CA ALA A 367 10.74 10.62 -4.02
C ALA A 367 11.07 9.40 -3.13
N VAL A 368 11.75 8.38 -3.68
CA VAL A 368 12.17 7.19 -2.92
C VAL A 368 13.20 7.55 -1.84
N VAL A 369 14.21 8.36 -2.18
CA VAL A 369 15.27 8.76 -1.23
C VAL A 369 14.72 9.66 -0.12
N GLU A 370 13.78 10.56 -0.44
CA GLU A 370 13.15 11.45 0.52
C GLU A 370 12.26 10.67 1.49
N THR A 371 11.33 9.86 0.97
CA THR A 371 10.33 9.15 1.77
C THR A 371 10.92 8.01 2.60
N SER A 372 12.04 7.41 2.18
CA SER A 372 12.83 6.46 2.98
C SER A 372 13.64 7.13 4.11
N GLY A 373 13.66 8.47 4.18
CA GLY A 373 14.45 9.21 5.16
C GLY A 373 15.97 9.01 5.03
N LEU A 374 16.45 8.34 3.97
CA LEU A 374 17.84 7.90 3.84
C LEU A 374 18.84 9.05 3.92
N GLY A 375 18.48 10.24 3.42
CA GLY A 375 19.34 11.42 3.49
C GLY A 375 19.75 11.78 4.93
N ARG A 376 18.82 11.67 5.89
CA ARG A 376 19.07 11.92 7.32
C ARG A 376 19.94 10.83 7.92
N HIS A 377 19.64 9.56 7.62
CA HIS A 377 20.42 8.41 8.09
C HIS A 377 21.87 8.44 7.58
N LEU A 378 22.09 8.79 6.32
CA LEU A 378 23.42 8.93 5.74
C LEU A 378 24.21 10.06 6.41
N ALA A 379 23.58 11.21 6.67
CA ALA A 379 24.25 12.32 7.35
C ALA A 379 24.71 11.91 8.76
N GLN A 380 23.81 11.32 9.55
CA GLN A 380 24.11 10.85 10.90
C GLN A 380 25.19 9.76 10.92
N ALA A 381 25.08 8.75 10.05
CA ALA A 381 26.06 7.66 9.97
C ALA A 381 27.46 8.16 9.54
N MET A 382 27.52 9.16 8.66
CA MET A 382 28.78 9.79 8.28
C MET A 382 29.43 10.56 9.44
N GLU A 383 28.64 11.22 10.28
CA GLU A 383 29.13 11.94 11.46
C GLU A 383 29.68 10.96 12.50
N ILE A 384 28.90 9.92 12.83
CA ILE A 384 29.30 8.84 13.75
C ILE A 384 30.66 8.26 13.34
N LEU A 385 30.78 7.79 12.10
CA LEU A 385 32.02 7.16 11.62
C LEU A 385 33.20 8.14 11.56
N ARG A 386 32.95 9.44 11.33
CA ARG A 386 34.01 10.45 11.29
C ARG A 386 34.58 10.74 12.67
N ASP A 387 33.77 10.64 13.71
CA ASP A 387 34.22 10.84 15.08
C ASP A 387 34.96 9.61 15.62
N CYS A 388 34.54 8.39 15.24
CA CYS A 388 35.29 7.16 15.53
C CYS A 388 36.67 7.12 14.81
N ASP A 389 36.79 7.67 13.61
CA ASP A 389 38.08 7.78 12.89
C ASP A 389 39.10 8.73 13.57
N ARG A 390 38.66 9.56 14.52
CA ARG A 390 39.49 10.59 15.18
C ARG A 390 40.02 10.16 16.54
N THR A 391 39.44 9.12 17.12
CA THR A 391 39.88 8.46 18.37
C THR A 391 40.89 7.38 18.05
#